data_AF-A0A349GWN1-F1
#
_entry.id   AF-A0A349GWN1-F1
#
_cell.length_a   1.000
_cell.length_b   1.000
_cell.length_c   1.000
_cell.angle_alpha   90.00
_cell.angle_beta   90.00
_cell.angle_gamma   90.00
#
_symmetry.space_group_name_H-M   'P 1'
#
loop_
_entity.id
_entity.type
_entity.pdbx_description
1 polymer ?
#
loop_
_entity_poly.entity_id
_entity_poly.type
_entity_poly.pdbx_seq_one_letter_code
_entity_poly.pdbx_strand_id
1 'polypeptide(L)'
;MRLKTKIVLLAGFSSVVSVLLMLGMVRKEAAPVIREVHDELFGLAKANVQQIAVDARALCEIAHDTLAARLDQGVAAASKVLADGQPLVGTNASSERTWRGQAFSAGNTADGRSAFAAEVHALTGLDAEVYWLTTANGHSAWVAGSGAPLPGADAEGREPAFMARIRAGETHRDVQSAKGIIRLSDYVPVRSADQTVAGVLRVSLPPEPMTALRAILMGITVGKTGYVWIIDGQGDERGTYVLSKDGAKDGTSLWNETSGSGHYFVRSIISKAAKLKGAAVDFELYDWRNEGETEAREKISAFTYFGPWDWIIGAGTYSDDYFDARRRVERLMARLLKVLGVSGLCVFLLAAGVAMVMGRAMARPIERMAGVAEVMAGGKLAL
;
A
#
# COMPACT_ATOMS: atom_id res chain seq x y z
N MET A 1 -52.08 -53.85 11.58
CA MET A 1 -50.99 -53.49 10.64
C MET A 1 -50.19 -54.74 10.31
N ARG A 2 -50.12 -55.16 9.04
CA ARG A 2 -49.48 -56.44 8.63
C ARG A 2 -47.96 -56.39 8.87
N LEU A 3 -47.35 -57.48 9.33
CA LEU A 3 -45.91 -57.61 9.65
C LEU A 3 -44.98 -57.07 8.54
N LYS A 4 -45.41 -57.22 7.28
CA LYS A 4 -44.77 -56.69 6.07
C LYS A 4 -44.51 -55.18 6.15
N THR A 5 -45.51 -54.42 6.59
CA THR A 5 -45.43 -52.97 6.69
C THR A 5 -44.42 -52.55 7.77
N LYS A 6 -44.29 -53.33 8.86
CA LYS A 6 -43.34 -53.03 9.94
C LYS A 6 -41.88 -53.21 9.51
N ILE A 7 -41.56 -54.28 8.77
CA ILE A 7 -40.18 -54.55 8.31
C ILE A 7 -39.73 -53.51 7.27
N VAL A 8 -40.60 -53.18 6.31
CA VAL A 8 -40.33 -52.15 5.29
C VAL A 8 -40.14 -50.78 5.94
N LEU A 9 -40.98 -50.43 6.92
CA LEU A 9 -40.84 -49.18 7.65
C LEU A 9 -39.53 -49.13 8.47
N LEU A 10 -39.14 -50.21 9.15
CA LEU A 10 -37.90 -50.24 9.94
C LEU A 10 -36.65 -50.07 9.06
N ALA A 11 -36.57 -50.80 7.94
CA ALA A 11 -35.43 -50.73 7.03
C ALA A 11 -35.36 -49.37 6.29
N GLY A 12 -36.51 -48.84 5.86
CA GLY A 12 -36.61 -47.49 5.31
C GLY A 12 -36.22 -46.42 6.32
N PHE A 13 -36.66 -46.55 7.58
CA PHE A 13 -36.34 -45.60 8.64
C PHE A 13 -34.83 -45.55 8.93
N SER A 14 -34.16 -46.70 9.03
CA SER A 14 -32.71 -46.74 9.31
C SER A 14 -31.88 -46.06 8.21
N SER A 15 -32.23 -46.26 6.94
CA SER A 15 -31.50 -45.65 5.81
C SER A 15 -31.75 -44.14 5.72
N VAL A 16 -32.99 -43.69 5.94
CA VAL A 16 -33.33 -42.26 5.97
C VAL A 16 -32.62 -41.56 7.13
N VAL A 17 -32.62 -42.15 8.32
CA VAL A 17 -31.97 -41.57 9.50
C VAL A 17 -30.46 -41.40 9.25
N SER A 18 -29.78 -42.39 8.68
CA SER A 18 -28.35 -42.29 8.37
C SER A 18 -28.04 -41.18 7.36
N VAL A 19 -28.86 -41.05 6.29
CA VAL A 19 -28.69 -39.98 5.29
C VAL A 19 -28.98 -38.60 5.88
N LEU A 20 -30.03 -38.47 6.71
CA LEU A 20 -30.36 -37.23 7.40
C LEU A 20 -29.29 -36.83 8.41
N LEU A 21 -28.70 -37.79 9.13
CA LEU A 21 -27.58 -37.56 10.04
C LEU A 21 -26.34 -37.08 9.28
N MET A 22 -25.97 -37.72 8.16
CA MET A 22 -24.86 -37.24 7.33
C MET A 22 -25.13 -35.84 6.78
N LEU A 23 -26.31 -35.58 6.23
CA LEU A 23 -26.66 -34.25 5.71
C LEU A 23 -26.68 -33.18 6.80
N GLY A 24 -27.16 -33.53 7.99
CA GLY A 24 -27.15 -32.65 9.17
C GLY A 24 -25.72 -32.33 9.62
N MET A 25 -24.85 -33.33 9.68
CA MET A 25 -23.45 -33.17 10.04
C MET A 25 -22.70 -32.32 9.02
N VAL A 26 -22.84 -32.58 7.72
CA VAL A 26 -22.19 -31.76 6.68
C VAL A 26 -22.71 -30.33 6.68
N ARG A 27 -24.02 -30.11 6.88
CA ARG A 27 -24.56 -28.75 7.04
C ARG A 27 -23.98 -28.04 8.27
N LYS A 28 -23.81 -28.76 9.38
CA LYS A 28 -23.26 -28.21 10.62
C LYS A 28 -21.80 -27.79 10.45
N GLU A 29 -20.99 -28.59 9.74
CA GLU A 29 -19.56 -28.34 9.54
C GLU A 29 -19.25 -27.39 8.36
N ALA A 30 -20.16 -27.22 7.40
CA ALA A 30 -19.92 -26.33 6.26
C ALA A 30 -19.74 -24.86 6.68
N ALA A 31 -20.56 -24.36 7.61
CA ALA A 31 -20.50 -22.97 8.06
C ALA A 31 -19.20 -22.60 8.82
N PRO A 32 -18.68 -23.41 9.78
CA PRO A 32 -17.39 -23.13 10.41
C PRO A 32 -16.23 -23.21 9.42
N VAL A 33 -16.19 -24.22 8.54
CA VAL A 33 -15.12 -24.36 7.53
C VAL A 33 -15.07 -23.16 6.57
N ILE A 34 -16.24 -22.68 6.10
CA ILE A 34 -16.28 -21.50 5.22
C ILE A 34 -15.78 -20.24 5.95
N ARG A 35 -16.08 -20.10 7.24
CA ARG A 35 -15.59 -18.97 8.05
C ARG A 35 -14.09 -19.04 8.27
N GLU A 36 -13.57 -20.20 8.64
CA GLU A 36 -12.14 -20.41 8.86
C GLU A 36 -11.33 -20.13 7.59
N VAL A 37 -11.77 -20.67 6.43
CA VAL A 37 -11.15 -20.37 5.14
C VAL A 37 -11.22 -18.87 4.81
N HIS A 38 -12.32 -18.19 5.16
CA HIS A 38 -12.45 -16.77 4.94
C HIS A 38 -11.47 -15.96 5.79
N ASP A 39 -11.37 -16.28 7.08
CA ASP A 39 -10.48 -15.61 8.03
C ASP A 39 -9.01 -15.84 7.67
N GLU A 40 -8.64 -17.06 7.25
CA GLU A 40 -7.30 -17.36 6.74
C GLU A 40 -6.97 -16.58 5.47
N LEU A 41 -7.87 -16.59 4.48
CA LEU A 41 -7.66 -15.84 3.23
C LEU A 41 -7.55 -14.34 3.49
N PHE A 42 -8.36 -13.80 4.40
CA PHE A 42 -8.29 -12.40 4.79
C PHE A 42 -6.98 -12.09 5.52
N GLY A 43 -6.54 -12.97 6.42
CA GLY A 43 -5.25 -12.86 7.11
C GLY A 43 -4.07 -12.86 6.14
N LEU A 44 -4.07 -13.77 5.16
CA LEU A 44 -3.06 -13.83 4.09
C LEU A 44 -3.08 -12.58 3.21
N ALA A 45 -4.26 -12.11 2.82
CA ALA A 45 -4.38 -10.87 2.04
C ALA A 45 -3.82 -9.68 2.83
N LYS A 46 -4.17 -9.56 4.12
CA LYS A 46 -3.68 -8.49 4.99
C LYS A 46 -2.16 -8.52 5.16
N ALA A 47 -1.58 -9.71 5.38
CA ALA A 47 -0.14 -9.90 5.49
C ALA A 47 0.59 -9.57 4.17
N ASN A 48 0.04 -9.99 3.03
CA ASN A 48 0.61 -9.69 1.71
C ASN A 48 0.59 -8.18 1.43
N VAL A 49 -0.56 -7.52 1.63
CA VAL A 49 -0.69 -6.07 1.44
C VAL A 49 0.26 -5.31 2.37
N GLN A 50 0.40 -5.75 3.63
CA GLN A 50 1.38 -5.18 4.57
C GLN A 50 2.81 -5.29 4.04
N GLN A 51 3.22 -6.48 3.59
CA GLN A 51 4.58 -6.70 3.09
C GLN A 51 4.87 -5.82 1.88
N ILE A 52 3.93 -5.70 0.94
CA ILE A 52 4.10 -4.85 -0.25
C ILE A 52 4.22 -3.37 0.14
N ALA A 53 3.48 -2.89 1.14
CA ALA A 53 3.63 -1.51 1.62
C ALA A 53 5.04 -1.26 2.21
N VAL A 54 5.59 -2.23 2.95
CA VAL A 54 6.94 -2.17 3.49
C VAL A 54 7.99 -2.20 2.38
N ASP A 55 7.83 -3.09 1.40
CA ASP A 55 8.75 -3.21 0.26
C ASP A 55 8.74 -1.94 -0.61
N ALA A 56 7.56 -1.36 -0.85
CA ALA A 56 7.41 -0.09 -1.55
C ALA A 56 8.12 1.06 -0.81
N ARG A 57 8.00 1.11 0.51
CA ARG A 57 8.76 2.06 1.34
C ARG A 57 10.27 1.83 1.24
N ALA A 58 10.73 0.58 1.24
CA ALA A 58 12.15 0.26 1.09
C ALA A 58 12.68 0.71 -0.29
N LEU A 59 11.89 0.61 -1.35
CA LEU A 59 12.25 1.18 -2.66
C LEU A 59 12.39 2.72 -2.62
N CYS A 60 11.50 3.41 -1.90
CA CYS A 60 11.64 4.85 -1.65
C CYS A 60 12.88 5.19 -0.82
N GLU A 61 13.22 4.39 0.19
CA GLU A 61 14.46 4.54 0.98
C GLU A 61 15.70 4.41 0.09
N ILE A 62 15.79 3.36 -0.73
CA ILE A 62 16.91 3.16 -1.66
C ILE A 62 17.05 4.33 -2.64
N ALA A 63 15.92 4.81 -3.18
CA ALA A 63 15.92 5.96 -4.07
C ALA A 63 16.39 7.24 -3.35
N HIS A 64 15.91 7.47 -2.13
CA HIS A 64 16.35 8.59 -1.29
C HIS A 64 17.86 8.53 -1.02
N ASP A 65 18.38 7.38 -0.60
CA ASP A 65 19.79 7.18 -0.29
C ASP A 65 20.67 7.39 -1.54
N THR A 66 20.18 6.98 -2.71
CA THR A 66 20.88 7.21 -3.99
C THR A 66 20.96 8.70 -4.33
N LEU A 67 19.87 9.45 -4.15
CA LEU A 67 19.86 10.90 -4.35
C LEU A 67 20.77 11.61 -3.34
N ALA A 68 20.69 11.21 -2.07
CA ALA A 68 21.56 11.70 -1.01
C ALA A 68 23.04 11.50 -1.34
N ALA A 69 23.44 10.31 -1.76
CA ALA A 69 24.82 10.01 -2.12
C ALA A 69 25.30 10.83 -3.33
N ARG A 70 24.44 11.03 -4.34
CA ARG A 70 24.75 11.91 -5.48
C ARG A 70 24.96 13.36 -5.03
N LEU A 71 24.15 13.83 -4.10
CA LEU A 71 24.27 15.17 -3.54
C LEU A 71 25.55 15.33 -2.69
N ASP A 72 25.91 14.32 -1.89
CA ASP A 72 27.17 14.29 -1.13
C ASP A 72 28.40 14.42 -2.04
N GLN A 73 28.40 13.71 -3.18
CA GLN A 73 29.45 13.85 -4.20
C GLN A 73 29.48 15.26 -4.81
N GLY A 74 28.28 15.82 -5.05
CA GLY A 74 28.09 17.20 -5.49
C GLY A 74 28.72 18.23 -4.56
N VAL A 75 28.40 18.11 -3.27
CA VAL A 75 28.94 18.96 -2.20
C VAL A 75 30.45 18.86 -2.11
N ALA A 76 31.00 17.64 -2.20
CA ALA A 76 32.44 17.42 -2.16
C ALA A 76 33.15 18.10 -3.34
N ALA A 77 32.62 17.94 -4.56
CA ALA A 77 33.16 18.59 -5.76
C ALA A 77 33.05 20.11 -5.67
N ALA A 78 31.89 20.64 -5.30
CA ALA A 78 31.66 22.08 -5.15
C ALA A 78 32.57 22.71 -4.08
N SER A 79 32.74 22.04 -2.94
CA SER A 79 33.65 22.49 -1.88
C SER A 79 35.11 22.51 -2.35
N LYS A 80 35.51 21.53 -3.17
CA LYS A 80 36.85 21.50 -3.77
C LYS A 80 37.08 22.62 -4.76
N VAL A 81 36.15 22.83 -5.71
CA VAL A 81 36.22 23.94 -6.68
C VAL A 81 36.29 25.29 -5.95
N LEU A 82 35.49 25.43 -4.89
CA LEU A 82 35.52 26.63 -4.05
C LEU A 82 36.87 26.84 -3.36
N ALA A 83 37.50 25.77 -2.86
CA ALA A 83 38.80 25.83 -2.19
C ALA A 83 39.97 26.10 -3.16
N ASP A 84 39.98 25.42 -4.32
CA ASP A 84 40.98 25.58 -5.38
C ASP A 84 40.95 27.00 -5.98
N GLY A 85 39.76 27.62 -5.98
CA GLY A 85 39.52 29.02 -6.30
C GLY A 85 40.16 30.06 -5.38
N GLN A 86 40.82 29.65 -4.29
CA GLN A 86 41.45 30.51 -3.29
C GLN A 86 40.50 31.60 -2.72
N PRO A 87 39.49 31.23 -1.90
CA PRO A 87 38.56 32.19 -1.32
C PRO A 87 39.27 32.96 -0.19
N LEU A 88 40.04 34.00 -0.55
CA LEU A 88 40.66 34.89 0.42
C LEU A 88 39.59 35.78 1.07
N VAL A 89 39.03 35.33 2.19
CA VAL A 89 38.19 36.19 3.03
C VAL A 89 39.07 37.31 3.59
N GLY A 90 38.93 38.51 3.02
CA GLY A 90 39.56 39.74 3.51
C GLY A 90 38.53 40.70 4.08
N THR A 91 38.89 41.39 5.15
CA THR A 91 38.18 42.58 5.66
C THR A 91 38.67 43.82 4.92
N ASN A 92 37.77 44.69 4.45
CA ASN A 92 38.18 46.02 4.01
C ASN A 92 38.40 46.98 5.19
N ALA A 93 38.90 48.18 4.89
CA ALA A 93 39.24 49.22 5.86
C ALA A 93 38.05 49.79 6.66
N SER A 94 36.80 49.42 6.34
CA SER A 94 35.56 49.82 7.05
C SER A 94 34.92 48.69 7.87
N SER A 95 35.62 47.56 8.08
CA SER A 95 35.07 46.35 8.73
C SER A 95 34.00 45.61 7.92
N GLU A 96 33.80 45.99 6.65
CA GLU A 96 32.97 45.23 5.72
C GLU A 96 33.83 44.15 5.07
N ARG A 97 33.42 42.87 5.20
CA ARG A 97 34.03 41.76 4.47
C ARG A 97 33.72 41.92 2.99
N THR A 98 34.57 42.61 2.23
CA THR A 98 34.46 42.69 0.77
C THR A 98 35.56 41.88 0.11
N TRP A 99 35.16 40.92 -0.72
CA TRP A 99 36.05 40.04 -1.44
C TRP A 99 36.68 40.78 -2.64
N ARG A 100 38.00 40.68 -2.80
CA ARG A 100 38.73 40.95 -4.04
C ARG A 100 39.38 39.64 -4.50
N GLY A 101 38.68 38.92 -5.35
CA GLY A 101 39.31 37.96 -6.25
C GLY A 101 38.65 38.07 -7.61
N GLN A 102 39.47 38.09 -8.66
CA GLN A 102 39.05 38.42 -10.01
C GLN A 102 38.27 37.31 -10.73
N ALA A 103 38.00 36.16 -10.12
CA ALA A 103 37.74 34.93 -10.89
C ALA A 103 36.29 34.38 -10.88
N PHE A 104 35.39 34.79 -9.97
CA PHE A 104 34.08 34.11 -9.84
C PHE A 104 32.85 34.90 -10.32
N SER A 105 32.94 36.23 -10.38
CA SER A 105 31.85 37.10 -10.87
C SER A 105 32.05 37.56 -12.32
N ALA A 106 33.14 37.16 -12.98
CA ALA A 106 33.51 37.62 -14.30
C ALA A 106 33.00 36.67 -15.40
N GLY A 107 31.88 37.05 -16.02
CA GLY A 107 31.31 36.38 -17.18
C GLY A 107 30.30 35.31 -16.79
N ASN A 108 29.02 35.65 -16.89
CA ASN A 108 28.00 34.61 -16.99
C ASN A 108 28.29 33.82 -18.27
N THR A 109 28.31 32.49 -18.16
CA THR A 109 28.28 31.61 -19.33
C THR A 109 27.00 31.89 -20.15
N ALA A 110 26.92 31.39 -21.38
CA ALA A 110 25.78 31.68 -22.27
C ALA A 110 24.41 31.28 -21.68
N ASP A 111 24.40 30.38 -20.69
CA ASP A 111 23.25 29.89 -19.92
C ASP A 111 23.04 30.63 -18.58
N GLY A 112 23.80 31.68 -18.28
CA GLY A 112 23.60 32.53 -17.10
C GLY A 112 24.32 32.09 -15.82
N ARG A 113 25.09 31.00 -15.84
CA ARG A 113 25.86 30.52 -14.67
C ARG A 113 27.16 31.29 -14.48
N SER A 114 27.57 31.47 -13.22
CA SER A 114 28.96 31.88 -12.90
C SER A 114 29.97 30.79 -13.32
N ALA A 115 31.24 31.15 -13.47
CA ALA A 115 32.32 30.19 -13.76
C ALA A 115 32.38 29.03 -12.74
N PHE A 116 32.18 29.34 -11.45
CA PHE A 116 32.04 28.35 -10.37
C PHE A 116 30.91 27.35 -10.64
N ALA A 117 29.70 27.87 -10.88
CA ALA A 117 28.54 27.02 -11.10
C ALA A 117 28.64 26.21 -12.39
N ALA A 118 29.22 26.78 -13.44
CA ALA A 118 29.46 26.07 -14.70
C ALA A 118 30.44 24.90 -14.50
N GLU A 119 31.52 25.10 -13.73
CA GLU A 119 32.48 24.03 -13.43
C GLU A 119 31.87 22.93 -12.57
N VAL A 120 31.15 23.28 -11.49
CA VAL A 120 30.46 22.29 -10.65
C VAL A 120 29.41 21.53 -11.45
N HIS A 121 28.65 22.22 -12.30
CA HIS A 121 27.66 21.59 -13.17
C HIS A 121 28.32 20.66 -14.20
N ALA A 122 29.46 21.04 -14.78
CA ALA A 122 30.19 20.18 -15.70
C ALA A 122 30.74 18.91 -15.01
N LEU A 123 31.15 19.01 -13.74
CA LEU A 123 31.69 17.88 -12.97
C LEU A 123 30.61 16.93 -12.45
N THR A 124 29.42 17.45 -12.09
CA THR A 124 28.43 16.72 -11.28
C THR A 124 27.02 16.69 -11.88
N GLY A 125 26.74 17.57 -12.84
CA GLY A 125 25.39 17.82 -13.36
C GLY A 125 24.45 18.50 -12.36
N LEU A 126 24.97 19.04 -11.25
CA LEU A 126 24.19 19.68 -10.18
C LEU A 126 24.31 21.19 -10.24
N ASP A 127 23.35 21.88 -9.62
CA ASP A 127 23.41 23.33 -9.46
C ASP A 127 24.03 23.66 -8.10
N ALA A 128 24.94 24.64 -8.10
CA ALA A 128 25.61 25.10 -6.89
C ALA A 128 25.58 26.62 -6.79
N GLU A 129 25.36 27.10 -5.58
CA GLU A 129 25.22 28.52 -5.24
C GLU A 129 26.05 28.83 -4.01
N VAL A 130 26.71 29.99 -3.98
CA VAL A 130 27.45 30.49 -2.84
C VAL A 130 26.86 31.82 -2.43
N TYR A 131 26.57 31.96 -1.13
CA TYR A 131 26.05 33.17 -0.53
C TYR A 131 26.91 33.60 0.65
N TRP A 132 27.15 34.90 0.81
CA TRP A 132 27.75 35.45 2.01
C TRP A 132 26.70 35.75 3.06
N LEU A 133 27.02 35.47 4.32
CA LEU A 133 26.19 35.84 5.47
C LEU A 133 26.78 37.09 6.10
N THR A 134 26.06 38.22 6.06
CA THR A 134 26.51 39.45 6.72
C THR A 134 26.24 39.40 8.22
N THR A 135 27.19 39.89 9.01
CA THR A 135 27.16 39.81 10.49
C THR A 135 26.26 40.86 11.15
N ALA A 136 25.94 41.96 10.46
CA ALA A 136 25.24 43.08 11.09
C ALA A 136 23.72 42.92 11.16
N ASN A 137 23.08 42.37 10.11
CA ASN A 137 21.62 42.44 9.93
C ASN A 137 20.98 41.12 9.43
N GLY A 138 21.72 40.01 9.40
CA GLY A 138 21.21 38.71 8.90
C GLY A 138 21.07 38.61 7.38
N HIS A 139 21.28 39.69 6.62
CA HIS A 139 21.20 39.69 5.16
C HIS A 139 22.23 38.76 4.51
N SER A 140 21.80 38.05 3.48
CA SER A 140 22.66 37.24 2.62
C SER A 140 22.91 37.94 1.28
N ALA A 141 24.15 37.98 0.81
CA ALA A 141 24.49 38.45 -0.53
C ALA A 141 24.83 37.26 -1.43
N TRP A 142 24.20 37.18 -2.60
CA TRP A 142 24.56 36.19 -3.62
C TRP A 142 25.96 36.49 -4.19
N VAL A 143 26.77 35.45 -4.36
CA VAL A 143 28.19 35.57 -4.73
C VAL A 143 28.47 34.97 -6.08
N ALA A 144 28.08 33.71 -6.25
CA ALA A 144 28.33 32.92 -7.44
C ALA A 144 27.31 31.79 -7.49
N GLY A 145 26.79 31.51 -8.67
CA GLY A 145 25.84 30.43 -8.87
C GLY A 145 25.08 30.55 -10.18
N SER A 146 23.89 29.95 -10.23
CA SER A 146 22.89 30.13 -11.30
C SER A 146 21.89 31.26 -11.00
N GLY A 147 21.96 31.86 -9.81
CA GLY A 147 21.11 32.99 -9.42
C GLY A 147 19.82 32.58 -8.71
N ALA A 148 19.67 31.31 -8.34
CA ALA A 148 18.57 30.89 -7.51
C ALA A 148 18.72 31.57 -6.12
N PRO A 149 17.65 32.06 -5.48
CA PRO A 149 17.76 32.72 -4.17
C PRO A 149 17.93 31.67 -3.05
N LEU A 150 18.54 32.07 -1.92
CA LEU A 150 18.38 31.32 -0.67
C LEU A 150 16.90 31.30 -0.29
N PRO A 151 16.42 30.25 0.41
CA PRO A 151 15.09 30.28 1.00
C PRO A 151 14.95 31.54 1.87
N GLY A 152 14.05 32.41 1.45
CA GLY A 152 13.82 33.69 2.11
C GLY A 152 13.10 33.51 3.45
N ALA A 153 12.96 34.61 4.17
CA ALA A 153 12.09 34.65 5.32
C ALA A 153 10.66 34.23 4.95
N ASP A 154 9.98 33.52 5.85
CA ASP A 154 8.57 33.15 5.67
C ASP A 154 7.66 34.38 5.55
N ALA A 155 6.35 34.15 5.36
CA ALA A 155 5.36 35.22 5.24
C ALA A 155 5.33 36.15 6.47
N GLU A 156 5.85 35.70 7.61
CA GLU A 156 5.98 36.46 8.86
C GLU A 156 7.36 37.11 9.05
N GLY A 157 8.22 37.06 8.02
CA GLY A 157 9.56 37.66 8.06
C GLY A 157 10.57 36.87 8.90
N ARG A 158 10.29 35.61 9.23
CA ARG A 158 11.21 34.74 9.99
C ARG A 158 12.10 33.95 9.04
N GLU A 159 13.41 34.03 9.25
CA GLU A 159 14.38 33.22 8.52
C GLU A 159 14.13 31.71 8.78
N PRO A 160 14.33 30.82 7.78
CA PRO A 160 14.21 29.39 7.99
C PRO A 160 15.07 28.90 9.17
N ALA A 161 14.49 28.07 10.04
CA ALA A 161 15.14 27.63 11.27
C ALA A 161 16.50 26.95 11.04
N PHE A 162 16.70 26.31 9.89
CA PHE A 162 17.97 25.67 9.57
C PHE A 162 19.12 26.67 9.35
N MET A 163 18.84 27.92 9.00
CA MET A 163 19.88 28.93 8.80
C MET A 163 20.63 29.25 10.11
N ALA A 164 19.96 29.15 11.26
CA ALA A 164 20.62 29.26 12.56
C ALA A 164 21.65 28.14 12.77
N ARG A 165 21.36 26.92 12.31
CA ARG A 165 22.29 25.77 12.36
C ARG A 165 23.48 25.99 11.42
N ILE A 166 23.25 26.52 10.22
CA ILE A 166 24.32 26.89 9.30
C ILE A 166 25.23 27.95 9.92
N ARG A 167 24.68 28.99 10.55
CA ARG A 167 25.44 30.03 11.25
C ARG A 167 26.24 29.46 12.44
N ALA A 168 25.75 28.40 13.09
CA ALA A 168 26.48 27.66 14.12
C ALA A 168 27.58 26.73 13.54
N GLY A 169 27.67 26.61 12.22
CA GLY A 169 28.68 25.80 11.54
C GLY A 169 28.27 24.35 11.30
N GLU A 170 26.99 24.02 11.44
CA GLU A 170 26.42 22.72 11.06
C GLU A 170 26.04 22.70 9.58
N THR A 171 26.07 21.53 8.95
CA THR A 171 25.46 21.31 7.63
C THR A 171 23.97 21.02 7.78
N HIS A 172 23.18 21.35 6.75
CA HIS A 172 21.76 21.03 6.73
C HIS A 172 21.36 20.48 5.36
N ARG A 173 20.62 19.37 5.37
CA ARG A 173 19.95 18.82 4.20
C ARG A 173 18.48 19.19 4.26
N ASP A 174 18.03 19.93 3.27
CA ASP A 174 16.63 20.27 3.06
C ASP A 174 16.03 19.31 2.03
N VAL A 175 14.88 18.73 2.38
CA VAL A 175 14.13 17.83 1.52
C VAL A 175 12.72 18.37 1.39
N GLN A 176 12.32 18.70 0.18
CA GLN A 176 10.98 19.15 -0.13
C GLN A 176 10.35 18.20 -1.14
N SER A 177 9.14 17.74 -0.82
CA SER A 177 8.28 17.00 -1.74
C SER A 177 7.00 17.79 -1.95
N ALA A 178 6.61 17.97 -3.20
CA ALA A 178 5.28 18.47 -3.53
C ALA A 178 4.82 17.85 -4.85
N LYS A 179 3.63 17.23 -4.85
CA LYS A 179 3.01 16.64 -6.05
C LYS A 179 3.94 15.66 -6.76
N GLY A 180 4.67 14.86 -5.99
CA GLY A 180 5.60 13.84 -6.49
C GLY A 180 6.93 14.36 -7.05
N ILE A 181 7.20 15.67 -6.97
CA ILE A 181 8.49 16.24 -7.35
C ILE A 181 9.34 16.41 -6.09
N ILE A 182 10.47 15.72 -6.06
CA ILE A 182 11.44 15.82 -4.97
C ILE A 182 12.46 16.90 -5.30
N ARG A 183 12.69 17.81 -4.34
CA ARG A 183 13.78 18.78 -4.35
C ARG A 183 14.66 18.50 -3.13
N LEU A 184 15.94 18.25 -3.38
CA LEU A 184 16.92 17.98 -2.34
C LEU A 184 18.05 18.99 -2.46
N SER A 185 18.40 19.63 -1.34
CA SER A 185 19.48 20.61 -1.30
C SER A 185 20.29 20.50 -0.02
N ASP A 186 21.60 20.54 -0.15
CA ASP A 186 22.53 20.58 0.98
C ASP A 186 23.09 21.98 1.14
N TYR A 187 23.09 22.45 2.38
CA TYR A 187 23.61 23.72 2.81
C TYR A 187 24.82 23.47 3.69
N VAL A 188 25.98 23.94 3.24
CA VAL A 188 27.27 23.74 3.89
C VAL A 188 27.86 25.09 4.29
N PRO A 189 28.25 25.30 5.56
CA PRO A 189 28.84 26.55 5.99
C PRO A 189 30.22 26.74 5.36
N VAL A 190 30.41 27.89 4.74
CA VAL A 190 31.71 28.33 4.20
C VAL A 190 32.42 29.14 5.28
N ARG A 191 33.59 28.67 5.70
CA ARG A 191 34.39 29.32 6.74
C ARG A 191 35.43 30.26 6.16
N SER A 192 35.68 31.34 6.88
CA SER A 192 36.77 32.27 6.66
C SER A 192 38.10 31.74 7.22
N ALA A 193 39.21 32.40 6.91
CA ALA A 193 40.53 32.06 7.43
C ALA A 193 40.60 32.05 8.97
N ASP A 194 39.79 32.90 9.62
CA ASP A 194 39.60 32.98 11.07
C ASP A 194 38.65 31.90 11.64
N GLN A 195 38.29 30.88 10.84
CA GLN A 195 37.37 29.78 11.18
C GLN A 195 35.92 30.21 11.49
N THR A 196 35.57 31.48 11.27
CA THR A 196 34.20 31.97 11.42
C THR A 196 33.36 31.60 10.19
N VAL A 197 32.07 31.29 10.39
CA VAL A 197 31.14 31.10 9.27
C VAL A 197 30.97 32.42 8.54
N ALA A 198 31.38 32.48 7.28
CA ALA A 198 31.32 33.67 6.44
C ALA A 198 30.24 33.56 5.36
N GLY A 199 29.87 32.36 4.97
CA GLY A 199 28.87 32.12 3.93
C GLY A 199 28.24 30.73 4.01
N VAL A 200 27.45 30.41 2.99
CA VAL A 200 26.84 29.11 2.79
C VAL A 200 26.98 28.71 1.32
N LEU A 201 27.44 27.48 1.11
CA LEU A 201 27.41 26.77 -0.15
C LEU A 201 26.12 25.96 -0.18
N ARG A 202 25.25 26.21 -1.15
CA ARG A 202 24.11 25.36 -1.45
C ARG A 202 24.42 24.53 -2.68
N VAL A 203 24.25 23.22 -2.58
CA VAL A 203 24.22 22.33 -3.75
C VAL A 203 22.83 21.72 -3.83
N SER A 204 22.26 21.66 -5.03
CA SER A 204 20.89 21.21 -5.24
C SER A 204 20.83 20.19 -6.37
N LEU A 205 20.04 19.15 -6.15
CA LEU A 205 19.61 18.27 -7.24
C LEU A 205 18.60 19.02 -8.13
N PRO A 206 18.58 18.75 -9.45
CA PRO A 206 17.48 19.21 -10.29
C PRO A 206 16.16 18.63 -9.75
N PRO A 207 15.00 19.24 -10.05
CA PRO A 207 13.72 18.69 -9.62
C PRO A 207 13.56 17.26 -10.14
N GLU A 208 13.48 16.28 -9.24
CA GLU A 208 13.44 14.88 -9.59
C GLU A 208 11.99 14.36 -9.48
N PRO A 209 11.29 14.07 -10.60
CA PRO A 209 9.91 13.57 -10.61
C PRO A 209 9.82 12.08 -10.25
N MET A 210 10.94 11.44 -9.90
CA MET A 210 11.01 10.03 -9.53
C MET A 210 10.43 9.07 -10.60
N THR A 211 10.55 9.40 -11.90
CA THR A 211 9.92 8.65 -13.01
C THR A 211 10.20 7.14 -12.98
N ALA A 212 11.45 6.75 -12.72
CA ALA A 212 11.84 5.34 -12.68
C ALA A 212 11.22 4.61 -11.46
N LEU A 213 11.33 5.20 -10.26
CA LEU A 213 10.72 4.66 -9.05
C LEU A 213 9.19 4.56 -9.20
N ARG A 214 8.58 5.61 -9.73
CA ARG A 214 7.15 5.67 -10.03
C ARG A 214 6.72 4.55 -10.97
N ALA A 215 7.46 4.30 -12.05
CA ALA A 215 7.15 3.23 -12.99
C ALA A 215 7.24 1.84 -12.31
N ILE A 216 8.24 1.62 -11.46
CA ILE A 216 8.40 0.37 -10.70
C ILE A 216 7.19 0.18 -9.77
N LEU A 217 6.87 1.19 -8.94
CA LEU A 217 5.79 1.10 -7.96
C LEU A 217 4.42 0.94 -8.62
N MET A 218 4.18 1.64 -9.73
CA MET A 218 2.95 1.52 -10.52
C MET A 218 2.77 0.13 -11.13
N GLY A 219 3.87 -0.56 -11.46
CA GLY A 219 3.85 -1.93 -11.98
C GLY A 219 3.51 -3.00 -10.93
N ILE A 220 3.47 -2.66 -9.64
CA ILE A 220 3.19 -3.61 -8.56
C ILE A 220 1.67 -3.86 -8.48
N THR A 221 1.27 -5.08 -8.80
CA THR A 221 -0.12 -5.55 -8.64
C THR A 221 -0.29 -6.24 -7.28
N VAL A 222 -1.33 -5.87 -6.53
CA VAL A 222 -1.66 -6.41 -5.21
C VAL A 222 -2.93 -7.26 -5.31
N GLY A 223 -2.81 -8.58 -5.14
CA GLY A 223 -3.94 -9.48 -5.38
C GLY A 223 -4.24 -9.60 -6.88
N LYS A 224 -5.45 -9.24 -7.31
CA LYS A 224 -5.81 -9.27 -8.74
C LYS A 224 -5.89 -7.89 -9.36
N THR A 225 -6.46 -6.93 -8.63
CA THR A 225 -6.76 -5.58 -9.13
C THR A 225 -6.28 -4.47 -8.20
N GLY A 226 -5.70 -4.83 -7.05
CA GLY A 226 -5.05 -3.91 -6.13
C GLY A 226 -3.71 -3.40 -6.65
N TYR A 227 -3.20 -2.35 -6.01
CA TYR A 227 -2.05 -1.58 -6.48
C TYR A 227 -1.39 -0.81 -5.32
N VAL A 228 -0.16 -0.36 -5.55
CA VAL A 228 0.55 0.59 -4.68
C VAL A 228 0.10 2.01 -4.98
N TRP A 229 -0.15 2.79 -3.95
CA TRP A 229 -0.54 4.18 -4.01
C TRP A 229 0.29 5.02 -3.04
N ILE A 230 0.44 6.30 -3.38
CA ILE A 230 1.17 7.26 -2.55
C ILE A 230 0.37 8.57 -2.50
N ILE A 231 0.26 9.14 -1.30
CA ILE A 231 -0.28 10.48 -1.09
C ILE A 231 0.71 11.33 -0.27
N ASP A 232 0.67 12.64 -0.48
CA ASP A 232 1.36 13.61 0.39
C ASP A 232 0.73 13.58 1.80
N GLY A 233 1.58 13.75 2.82
CA GLY A 233 1.29 13.46 4.22
C GLY A 233 0.72 14.63 5.01
N GLN A 234 1.55 15.27 5.82
CA GLN A 234 1.15 16.34 6.75
C GLN A 234 1.32 17.76 6.19
N GLY A 235 2.08 17.93 5.11
CA GLY A 235 2.38 19.23 4.50
C GLY A 235 1.19 19.91 3.83
N ASP A 236 1.46 21.01 3.12
CA ASP A 236 0.43 21.82 2.46
C ASP A 236 -0.38 21.03 1.41
N GLU A 237 0.26 20.07 0.77
CA GLU A 237 -0.35 19.17 -0.24
C GLU A 237 -0.99 17.92 0.39
N ARG A 238 -1.24 17.90 1.71
CA ARG A 238 -1.79 16.72 2.42
C ARG A 238 -2.97 16.06 1.73
N GLY A 239 -2.89 14.74 1.58
CA GLY A 239 -3.91 13.92 0.95
C GLY A 239 -4.00 14.08 -0.57
N THR A 240 -3.05 14.75 -1.22
CA THR A 240 -2.93 14.80 -2.68
C THR A 240 -2.25 13.53 -3.20
N TYR A 241 -2.79 12.94 -4.26
CA TYR A 241 -2.15 11.79 -4.91
C TYR A 241 -0.79 12.15 -5.51
N VAL A 242 0.23 11.42 -5.08
CA VAL A 242 1.55 11.38 -5.70
C VAL A 242 1.64 10.23 -6.70
N LEU A 243 1.01 9.09 -6.36
CA LEU A 243 0.86 7.92 -7.22
C LEU A 243 -0.51 7.30 -7.00
N SER A 244 -1.34 7.32 -8.02
CA SER A 244 -2.61 6.59 -8.08
C SER A 244 -2.51 5.42 -9.07
N LYS A 245 -3.58 4.62 -9.16
CA LYS A 245 -3.67 3.50 -10.10
C LYS A 245 -3.47 4.01 -11.53
N ASP A 246 -2.47 3.48 -12.22
CA ASP A 246 -2.09 3.85 -13.59
C ASP A 246 -1.83 5.37 -13.80
N GLY A 247 -1.62 6.12 -12.71
CA GLY A 247 -1.45 7.57 -12.72
C GLY A 247 -2.72 8.39 -13.00
N ALA A 248 -3.89 7.77 -13.03
CA ALA A 248 -5.13 8.38 -13.54
C ALA A 248 -5.63 9.58 -12.70
N LYS A 249 -5.40 9.55 -11.39
CA LYS A 249 -5.86 10.57 -10.42
C LYS A 249 -4.71 11.35 -9.77
N ASP A 250 -3.55 11.40 -10.40
CA ASP A 250 -2.39 12.05 -9.81
C ASP A 250 -2.55 13.57 -9.71
N GLY A 251 -2.03 14.14 -8.63
CA GLY A 251 -2.21 15.55 -8.30
C GLY A 251 -3.62 15.92 -7.80
N THR A 252 -4.55 14.97 -7.72
CA THR A 252 -5.89 15.24 -7.17
C THR A 252 -5.87 15.16 -5.65
N SER A 253 -6.53 16.13 -5.00
CA SER A 253 -6.70 16.12 -3.55
C SER A 253 -7.84 15.21 -3.14
N LEU A 254 -7.55 14.29 -2.22
CA LEU A 254 -8.52 13.35 -1.67
C LEU A 254 -9.03 13.77 -0.28
N TRP A 255 -8.69 14.98 0.17
CA TRP A 255 -8.97 15.45 1.53
C TRP A 255 -10.46 15.40 1.90
N ASN A 256 -11.33 15.58 0.90
CA ASN A 256 -12.79 15.59 1.05
C ASN A 256 -13.46 14.33 0.50
N GLU A 257 -12.69 13.32 0.07
CA GLU A 257 -13.23 12.05 -0.39
C GLU A 257 -13.80 11.25 0.79
N THR A 258 -14.91 10.56 0.53
CA THR A 258 -15.62 9.77 1.55
C THR A 258 -15.86 8.35 1.04
N SER A 259 -15.82 7.37 1.96
CA SER A 259 -16.32 6.02 1.68
C SER A 259 -17.85 6.04 1.52
N GLY A 260 -18.46 4.96 1.04
CA GLY A 260 -19.91 4.80 0.99
C GLY A 260 -20.62 4.99 2.35
N SER A 261 -19.89 4.88 3.46
CA SER A 261 -20.37 5.17 4.82
C SER A 261 -20.35 6.66 5.21
N GLY A 262 -19.81 7.55 4.38
CA GLY A 262 -19.59 8.97 4.68
C GLY A 262 -18.31 9.26 5.48
N HIS A 263 -17.49 8.26 5.77
CA HIS A 263 -16.23 8.41 6.50
C HIS A 263 -15.11 9.00 5.61
N TYR A 264 -14.43 10.04 6.10
CA TYR A 264 -13.25 10.65 5.46
C TYR A 264 -11.98 9.82 5.68
N PHE A 265 -11.85 8.74 4.92
CA PHE A 265 -10.78 7.75 5.09
C PHE A 265 -9.37 8.35 4.93
N VAL A 266 -9.17 9.33 4.05
CA VAL A 266 -7.85 9.96 3.84
C VAL A 266 -7.40 10.74 5.07
N ARG A 267 -8.32 11.43 5.75
CA ARG A 267 -8.01 12.15 6.99
C ARG A 267 -7.64 11.17 8.10
N SER A 268 -8.34 10.02 8.16
CA SER A 268 -8.01 8.92 9.07
C SER A 268 -6.61 8.37 8.79
N ILE A 269 -6.30 8.05 7.53
CA ILE A 269 -4.98 7.56 7.08
C ILE A 269 -3.88 8.54 7.49
N ILE A 270 -4.03 9.83 7.21
CA ILE A 270 -3.04 10.86 7.56
C ILE A 270 -2.85 10.95 9.08
N SER A 271 -3.93 10.89 9.87
CA SER A 271 -3.85 10.91 11.33
C SER A 271 -3.16 9.68 11.92
N LYS A 272 -3.39 8.50 11.33
CA LYS A 272 -2.72 7.25 11.71
C LYS A 272 -1.26 7.27 11.31
N ALA A 273 -0.95 7.66 10.07
CA ALA A 273 0.40 7.72 9.52
C ALA A 273 1.32 8.65 10.32
N ALA A 274 0.78 9.79 10.82
CA ALA A 274 1.51 10.71 11.70
C ALA A 274 2.11 10.05 12.95
N LYS A 275 1.52 8.94 13.40
CA LYS A 275 1.91 8.21 14.62
C LYS A 275 2.87 7.06 14.32
N LEU A 276 3.02 6.68 13.05
CA LEU A 276 3.88 5.59 12.63
C LEU A 276 5.35 6.01 12.70
N LYS A 277 6.21 5.05 13.07
CA LYS A 277 7.66 5.22 13.14
C LYS A 277 8.35 4.09 12.42
N GLY A 278 9.45 4.40 11.74
CA GLY A 278 10.21 3.39 10.98
C GLY A 278 9.35 2.71 9.92
N ALA A 279 9.39 1.38 9.90
CA ALA A 279 8.60 0.53 8.98
C ALA A 279 7.28 0.03 9.59
N ALA A 280 6.77 0.69 10.64
CA ALA A 280 5.47 0.34 11.20
C ALA A 280 4.34 0.56 10.18
N VAL A 281 3.38 -0.36 10.15
CA VAL A 281 2.26 -0.34 9.22
C VAL A 281 0.94 -0.23 9.99
N ASP A 282 0.01 0.54 9.45
CA ASP A 282 -1.39 0.56 9.89
C ASP A 282 -2.32 0.21 8.72
N PHE A 283 -3.61 0.04 9.01
CA PHE A 283 -4.61 -0.39 8.06
C PHE A 283 -5.81 0.56 8.02
N GLU A 284 -6.41 0.66 6.83
CA GLU A 284 -7.68 1.34 6.61
C GLU A 284 -8.55 0.48 5.70
N LEU A 285 -9.84 0.35 6.05
CA LEU A 285 -10.85 -0.30 5.23
C LEU A 285 -11.83 0.78 4.76
N TYR A 286 -12.04 0.87 3.45
CA TYR A 286 -12.87 1.90 2.85
C TYR A 286 -13.35 1.48 1.47
N ASP A 287 -14.50 2.02 1.05
CA ASP A 287 -14.96 1.83 -0.32
C ASP A 287 -14.18 2.73 -1.27
N TRP A 288 -13.69 2.16 -2.36
CA TRP A 288 -12.97 2.91 -3.37
C TRP A 288 -13.46 2.54 -4.76
N ARG A 289 -13.60 3.56 -5.62
CA ARG A 289 -13.96 3.41 -7.02
C ARG A 289 -12.80 3.92 -7.88
N ASN A 290 -12.19 3.01 -8.64
CA ASN A 290 -11.18 3.41 -9.62
C ASN A 290 -11.83 4.17 -10.77
N GLU A 291 -11.00 4.88 -11.52
CA GLU A 291 -11.42 5.43 -12.79
C GLU A 291 -11.81 4.32 -13.77
N GLY A 292 -12.94 4.50 -14.46
CA GLY A 292 -13.53 3.48 -15.33
C GLY A 292 -14.40 2.42 -14.63
N GLU A 293 -14.43 2.35 -13.30
CA GLU A 293 -15.34 1.47 -12.56
C GLU A 293 -16.70 2.14 -12.31
N THR A 294 -17.78 1.37 -12.40
CA THR A 294 -19.15 1.87 -12.18
C THR A 294 -19.52 1.89 -10.70
N GLU A 295 -19.02 0.92 -9.92
CA GLU A 295 -19.37 0.71 -8.52
C GLU A 295 -18.12 0.81 -7.63
N ALA A 296 -18.30 1.35 -6.43
CA ALA A 296 -17.24 1.32 -5.42
C ALA A 296 -17.12 -0.08 -4.84
N ARG A 297 -15.88 -0.51 -4.59
CA ARG A 297 -15.56 -1.81 -3.99
C ARG A 297 -14.85 -1.60 -2.67
N GLU A 298 -15.15 -2.45 -1.69
CA GLU A 298 -14.45 -2.42 -0.41
C GLU A 298 -12.97 -2.75 -0.62
N LYS A 299 -12.12 -1.83 -0.18
CA LYS A 299 -10.67 -1.90 -0.29
C LYS A 299 -10.06 -1.98 1.10
N ILE A 300 -9.18 -2.95 1.30
CA ILE A 300 -8.27 -2.99 2.44
C ILE A 300 -6.92 -2.44 2.01
N SER A 301 -6.44 -1.42 2.69
CA SER A 301 -5.13 -0.85 2.46
C SER A 301 -4.26 -0.96 3.70
N ALA A 302 -3.02 -1.41 3.51
CA ALA A 302 -1.95 -1.30 4.50
C ALA A 302 -1.05 -0.14 4.07
N PHE A 303 -0.66 0.70 5.01
CA PHE A 303 0.16 1.87 4.70
C PHE A 303 1.19 2.16 5.78
N THR A 304 2.27 2.79 5.35
CA THR A 304 3.38 3.25 6.18
C THR A 304 3.71 4.69 5.85
N TYR A 305 4.43 5.35 6.75
CA TYR A 305 4.89 6.73 6.57
C TYR A 305 6.37 6.76 6.19
N PHE A 306 6.70 7.53 5.15
CA PHE A 306 8.06 7.82 4.71
C PHE A 306 8.36 9.30 4.93
N GLY A 307 8.87 9.59 6.13
CA GLY A 307 9.15 10.95 6.61
C GLY A 307 10.02 11.82 5.69
N PRO A 308 11.09 11.31 5.05
CA PRO A 308 11.96 12.15 4.22
C PRO A 308 11.25 12.87 3.09
N TRP A 309 10.19 12.29 2.52
CA TRP A 309 9.39 12.93 1.46
C TRP A 309 7.98 13.31 1.92
N ASP A 310 7.69 13.19 3.21
CA ASP A 310 6.32 13.33 3.75
C ASP A 310 5.30 12.47 2.99
N TRP A 311 5.70 11.28 2.56
CA TRP A 311 4.82 10.39 1.79
C TRP A 311 4.15 9.36 2.69
N ILE A 312 2.86 9.17 2.48
CA ILE A 312 2.15 7.99 2.97
C ILE A 312 2.09 7.00 1.82
N ILE A 313 2.78 5.87 2.00
CA ILE A 313 2.91 4.83 0.98
C ILE A 313 2.02 3.68 1.40
N GLY A 314 1.05 3.35 0.55
CA GLY A 314 0.12 2.27 0.81
C GLY A 314 0.09 1.25 -0.30
N ALA A 315 -0.18 0.02 0.08
CA ALA A 315 -0.63 -1.02 -0.84
C ALA A 315 -2.08 -1.31 -0.48
N GLY A 316 -2.92 -1.59 -1.46
CA GLY A 316 -4.30 -1.99 -1.16
C GLY A 316 -4.87 -2.93 -2.19
N THR A 317 -5.76 -3.78 -1.72
CA THR A 317 -6.44 -4.80 -2.52
C THR A 317 -7.93 -4.80 -2.18
N TYR A 318 -8.74 -5.40 -3.05
CA TYR A 318 -10.18 -5.40 -2.88
C TYR A 318 -10.64 -6.69 -2.21
N SER A 319 -11.65 -6.60 -1.35
CA SER A 319 -12.20 -7.77 -0.66
C SER A 319 -12.67 -8.85 -1.65
N ASP A 320 -13.18 -8.44 -2.82
CA ASP A 320 -13.67 -9.33 -3.87
C ASP A 320 -12.59 -10.06 -4.67
N ASP A 321 -11.36 -9.54 -4.70
CA ASP A 321 -10.22 -10.21 -5.35
C ASP A 321 -10.00 -11.61 -4.72
N TYR A 322 -10.24 -11.75 -3.41
CA TYR A 322 -10.10 -13.00 -2.66
C TYR A 322 -11.43 -13.72 -2.41
N PHE A 323 -12.58 -13.04 -2.53
CA PHE A 323 -13.89 -13.71 -2.47
C PHE A 323 -14.09 -14.73 -3.58
N ASP A 324 -13.36 -14.69 -4.69
CA ASP A 324 -13.45 -15.76 -5.70
C ASP A 324 -13.02 -17.12 -5.17
N ALA A 325 -11.99 -17.18 -4.33
CA ALA A 325 -11.57 -18.42 -3.67
C ALA A 325 -12.68 -18.91 -2.73
N ARG A 326 -13.25 -18.00 -1.93
CA ARG A 326 -14.42 -18.29 -1.08
C ARG A 326 -15.62 -18.79 -1.89
N ARG A 327 -16.03 -18.09 -2.94
CA ARG A 327 -17.13 -18.47 -3.85
C ARG A 327 -16.87 -19.84 -4.49
N ARG A 328 -15.61 -20.18 -4.77
CA ARG A 328 -15.24 -21.51 -5.26
C ARG A 328 -15.46 -22.58 -4.19
N VAL A 329 -15.02 -22.33 -2.96
CA VAL A 329 -15.25 -23.23 -1.82
C VAL A 329 -16.74 -23.40 -1.53
N GLU A 330 -17.52 -22.31 -1.50
CA GLU A 330 -18.97 -22.34 -1.32
C GLU A 330 -19.66 -23.17 -2.42
N ARG A 331 -19.27 -23.00 -3.70
CA ARG A 331 -19.79 -23.80 -4.81
C ARG A 331 -19.41 -25.28 -4.70
N LEU A 332 -18.18 -25.59 -4.30
CA LEU A 332 -17.73 -26.96 -4.08
C LEU A 332 -18.52 -27.62 -2.95
N MET A 333 -18.72 -26.93 -1.83
CA MET A 333 -19.51 -27.41 -0.69
C MET A 333 -20.99 -27.61 -1.07
N ALA A 334 -21.59 -26.67 -1.80
CA ALA A 334 -22.94 -26.81 -2.31
C ALA A 334 -23.09 -28.01 -3.26
N ARG A 335 -22.08 -28.23 -4.12
CA ARG A 335 -22.05 -29.39 -5.02
C ARG A 335 -21.91 -30.70 -4.24
N LEU A 336 -21.05 -30.76 -3.23
CA LEU A 336 -20.90 -31.93 -2.35
C LEU A 336 -22.21 -32.26 -1.63
N LEU A 337 -22.88 -31.26 -1.05
CA LEU A 337 -24.19 -31.42 -0.42
C LEU A 337 -25.25 -31.94 -1.41
N LYS A 338 -25.26 -31.41 -2.64
CA LYS A 338 -26.20 -31.87 -3.69
C LYS A 338 -25.92 -33.31 -4.11
N VAL A 339 -24.66 -33.69 -4.29
CA VAL A 339 -24.27 -35.07 -4.66
C VAL A 339 -24.59 -36.05 -3.54
N LEU A 340 -24.30 -35.71 -2.28
CA LEU A 340 -24.67 -36.53 -1.12
C LEU A 340 -26.19 -36.65 -0.96
N GLY A 341 -26.93 -35.57 -1.18
CA GLY A 341 -28.40 -35.59 -1.15
C GLY A 341 -29.01 -36.48 -2.24
N VAL A 342 -28.53 -36.35 -3.48
CA VAL A 342 -29.02 -37.17 -4.61
C VAL A 342 -28.64 -38.63 -4.44
N SER A 343 -27.38 -38.94 -4.09
CA SER A 343 -26.94 -40.31 -3.85
C SER A 343 -27.67 -40.96 -2.68
N GLY A 344 -27.88 -40.23 -1.58
CA GLY A 344 -28.70 -40.68 -0.45
C GLY A 344 -30.15 -40.99 -0.85
N LEU A 345 -30.76 -40.13 -1.68
CA LEU A 345 -32.10 -40.37 -2.23
C LEU A 345 -32.13 -41.61 -3.14
N CYS A 346 -31.12 -41.79 -4.01
CA CYS A 346 -31.02 -42.96 -4.88
C CYS A 346 -30.90 -44.26 -4.06
N VAL A 347 -30.05 -44.28 -3.02
CA VAL A 347 -29.91 -45.45 -2.12
C VAL A 347 -31.21 -45.73 -1.38
N PHE A 348 -31.90 -44.70 -0.89
CA PHE A 348 -33.21 -44.84 -0.25
C PHE A 348 -34.25 -45.45 -1.19
N LEU A 349 -34.38 -44.92 -2.42
CA LEU A 349 -35.32 -45.43 -3.41
C LEU A 349 -35.00 -46.88 -3.81
N LEU A 350 -33.72 -47.22 -3.94
CA LEU A 350 -33.27 -48.58 -4.24
C LEU A 350 -33.59 -49.55 -3.11
N ALA A 351 -33.30 -49.17 -1.85
CA ALA A 351 -33.65 -49.97 -0.67
C ALA A 351 -35.17 -50.16 -0.54
N ALA A 352 -35.95 -49.10 -0.76
CA ALA A 352 -37.40 -49.16 -0.77
C ALA A 352 -37.93 -50.08 -1.89
N GLY A 353 -37.34 -50.01 -3.08
CA GLY A 353 -37.65 -50.90 -4.21
C GLY A 353 -37.41 -52.37 -3.89
N VAL A 354 -36.23 -52.71 -3.37
CA VAL A 354 -35.88 -54.08 -2.96
C VAL A 354 -36.83 -54.59 -1.87
N ALA A 355 -37.11 -53.76 -0.86
CA ALA A 355 -38.03 -54.10 0.22
C ALA A 355 -39.47 -54.38 -0.29
N MET A 356 -39.95 -53.60 -1.28
CA MET A 356 -41.25 -53.84 -1.91
C MET A 356 -41.28 -55.15 -2.70
N VAL A 357 -40.21 -55.48 -3.43
CA VAL A 357 -40.12 -56.73 -4.20
C VAL A 357 -40.09 -57.93 -3.26
N MET A 358 -39.21 -57.96 -2.26
CA MET A 358 -39.13 -59.05 -1.30
C MET A 358 -40.42 -59.18 -0.47
N GLY A 359 -41.01 -58.06 -0.07
CA GLY A 359 -42.30 -58.04 0.64
C GLY A 359 -43.44 -58.63 -0.19
N ARG A 360 -43.45 -58.44 -1.52
CA ARG A 360 -44.42 -59.09 -2.40
C ARG A 360 -44.08 -60.57 -2.64
N ALA A 361 -42.81 -60.89 -2.87
CA ALA A 361 -42.35 -62.23 -3.21
C ALA A 361 -42.52 -63.22 -2.05
N MET A 362 -42.10 -62.85 -0.83
CA MET A 362 -42.15 -63.76 0.31
C MET A 362 -43.50 -63.81 0.98
N ALA A 363 -44.19 -62.67 1.01
CA ALA A 363 -45.31 -62.54 1.92
C ALA A 363 -46.66 -62.84 1.25
N ARG A 364 -46.75 -62.86 -0.10
CA ARG A 364 -47.93 -63.38 -0.82
C ARG A 364 -48.08 -64.91 -0.67
N PRO A 365 -47.02 -65.73 -0.82
CA PRO A 365 -47.11 -67.17 -0.57
C PRO A 365 -47.51 -67.50 0.86
N ILE A 366 -46.94 -66.82 1.85
CA ILE A 366 -47.25 -67.06 3.27
C ILE A 366 -48.72 -66.73 3.58
N GLU A 367 -49.26 -65.62 3.06
CA GLU A 367 -50.69 -65.31 3.22
C GLU A 367 -51.60 -66.34 2.53
N ARG A 368 -51.20 -66.86 1.36
CA ARG A 368 -51.94 -67.92 0.68
C ARG A 368 -51.91 -69.23 1.47
N MET A 369 -50.75 -69.62 2.00
CA MET A 369 -50.61 -70.83 2.81
C MET A 369 -51.37 -70.70 4.14
N ALA A 370 -51.31 -69.54 4.80
CA ALA A 370 -52.08 -69.27 6.00
C ALA A 370 -53.60 -69.30 5.74
N GLY A 371 -54.06 -68.69 4.63
CA GLY A 371 -55.47 -68.73 4.23
C GLY A 371 -55.96 -70.14 3.88
N VAL A 372 -55.12 -70.95 3.21
CA VAL A 372 -55.44 -72.37 2.93
C VAL A 372 -55.52 -73.17 4.24
N ALA A 373 -54.60 -72.95 5.19
CA ALA A 373 -54.65 -73.60 6.49
C ALA A 373 -55.88 -73.20 7.31
N GLU A 374 -56.32 -71.94 7.21
CA GLU A 374 -57.52 -71.42 7.88
C GLU A 374 -58.81 -72.00 7.26
N VAL A 375 -58.86 -72.17 5.94
CA VAL A 375 -59.96 -72.86 5.24
C VAL A 375 -60.00 -74.35 5.58
N MET A 376 -58.84 -75.00 5.71
CA MET A 376 -58.73 -76.40 6.19
C MET A 376 -59.17 -76.54 7.65
N ALA A 377 -58.79 -75.60 8.53
CA ALA A 377 -59.20 -75.59 9.93
C ALA A 377 -60.69 -75.22 10.13
N GLY A 378 -61.27 -74.45 9.22
CA GLY A 378 -62.68 -74.05 9.22
C GLY A 378 -63.67 -75.09 8.67
N GLY A 379 -63.18 -76.28 8.28
CA GLY A 379 -64.04 -77.44 7.98
C GLY A 379 -64.83 -77.38 6.67
N LYS A 380 -64.42 -76.58 5.68
CA LYS A 380 -65.01 -76.59 4.33
C LYS A 380 -64.07 -77.26 3.33
N LEU A 381 -64.07 -78.58 3.31
CA LEU A 381 -63.56 -79.37 2.20
C LEU A 381 -64.73 -79.65 1.25
N ALA A 382 -64.90 -78.81 0.23
CA ALA A 382 -65.70 -79.14 -0.93
C ALA A 382 -64.75 -79.26 -2.13
N LEU A 383 -64.79 -80.43 -2.77
CA LEU A 383 -64.13 -80.79 -4.03
C LEU A 383 -64.45 -79.80 -5.15
#